data_AF-A0A962I1I6-F1
#
_entry.id   AF-A0A962I1I6-F1
#
_cell.length_a   1.000
_cell.length_b   1.000
_cell.length_c   1.000
_cell.angle_alpha   90.00
_cell.angle_beta   90.00
_cell.angle_gamma   90.00
#
_symmetry.space_group_name_H-M   'P 1'
#
loop_
_entity.id
_entity.type
_entity.pdbx_description
1 polymer ?
#
loop_
_entity_poly.entity_id
_entity_poly.type
_entity_poly.pdbx_seq_one_letter_code
_entity_poly.pdbx_strand_id
1 'polypeptide(L)'
;MSSERSMRIILWNHSNYTLTHFSGSATHGNAPCPDGLTLSSSGSVSISLAPGGSLAVVAKNSSGGCTGQFTVTDSNNHVSFPVHYDHPSSNDPTTLSVVPDSSHPSCMGVNDVGTLSGHDITVNMGLYQGCAVQEWDDNGHAYTAGYVAPLSATPYEGNNARDVVNSLFQTSIRKPDGVQHWFNQANAVPYLPADYTGGQLIVNGSASPPGALLQLMLNQWPGATTPLNNTPDWPLIQFLANFLVPETTTSSTPALVMYVPKFSDQGYVSSSSATGPKYQLLGYQAYPLAGSGSRFNMANVQTFLRLLLGGSHFVNIQADRDFQNQNPTNPPANTGRNLYDEFKSAFPAQNSQSGRHECEGNSHYTNTVNTSGWYYGNQMGEWAASDCGLLLSFLVAKTADNQYNTFMQLEGWPADNDWVFGEGSLSGGARHGGDYAAYKQSLWNISTFGAAPYSEKRGTTIFLAPASWVPTIYSNTYMMPYVGAETPQSWLETALVSVPSGTPSTPSQYG
;
A
#
# COMPACT_ATOMS: atom_id res chain seq x y z
N MET A 1 38.77 13.88 19.74
CA MET A 1 39.41 12.65 19.25
C MET A 1 38.61 12.21 18.03
N SER A 2 39.20 12.07 16.84
CA SER A 2 38.47 11.49 15.71
C SER A 2 38.30 10.00 15.98
N SER A 3 37.10 9.61 16.35
CA SER A 3 36.68 8.20 16.36
C SER A 3 36.84 7.62 14.96
N GLU A 4 37.49 6.47 14.84
CA GLU A 4 37.42 5.63 13.64
C GLU A 4 35.95 5.48 13.22
N ARG A 5 35.70 5.51 11.91
CA ARG A 5 34.40 5.25 11.32
C ARG A 5 34.51 4.02 10.43
N SER A 6 33.61 3.06 10.64
CA SER A 6 33.54 1.86 9.82
C SER A 6 32.13 1.57 9.34
N MET A 7 32.04 1.18 8.07
CA MET A 7 30.80 0.75 7.46
C MET A 7 30.98 -0.66 6.90
N ARG A 8 30.06 -1.55 7.29
CA ARG A 8 29.94 -2.90 6.77
C ARG A 8 28.63 -3.01 5.99
N ILE A 9 28.71 -3.21 4.68
CA ILE A 9 27.57 -3.36 3.79
C ILE A 9 27.45 -4.83 3.43
N ILE A 10 26.37 -5.48 3.85
CA ILE A 10 26.05 -6.86 3.48
C ILE A 10 25.14 -6.81 2.26
N LEU A 11 25.71 -7.11 1.10
CA LEU A 11 24.98 -7.24 -0.15
C LEU A 11 24.32 -8.60 -0.21
N TRP A 12 23.05 -8.63 -0.59
CA TRP A 12 22.30 -9.86 -0.88
C TRP A 12 21.94 -9.85 -2.37
N ASN A 13 22.40 -10.86 -3.11
CA ASN A 13 22.14 -10.94 -4.54
C ASN A 13 20.78 -11.59 -4.80
N HIS A 14 19.76 -10.76 -5.03
CA HIS A 14 18.43 -11.21 -5.44
C HIS A 14 18.22 -11.15 -6.95
N SER A 15 19.27 -10.91 -7.73
CA SER A 15 19.21 -11.02 -9.19
C SER A 15 19.34 -12.49 -9.64
N ASN A 16 18.97 -12.76 -10.89
CA ASN A 16 19.13 -14.08 -11.50
C ASN A 16 20.57 -14.37 -11.97
N TYR A 17 21.51 -13.45 -11.76
CA TYR A 17 22.87 -13.53 -12.31
C TYR A 17 23.89 -13.73 -11.18
N THR A 18 24.90 -14.55 -11.44
CA THR A 18 26.06 -14.62 -10.53
C THR A 18 26.93 -13.38 -10.75
N LEU A 19 27.13 -12.59 -9.69
CA LEU A 19 28.01 -11.43 -9.76
C LEU A 19 29.45 -11.88 -9.56
N THR A 20 30.33 -11.47 -10.47
CA THR A 20 31.69 -12.03 -10.58
C THR A 20 32.79 -10.98 -10.54
N HIS A 21 32.44 -9.71 -10.69
CA HIS A 21 33.39 -8.62 -10.65
C HIS A 21 32.96 -7.61 -9.58
N PHE A 22 33.93 -7.19 -8.78
CA PHE A 22 33.82 -6.09 -7.84
C PHE A 22 34.85 -5.03 -8.22
N SER A 23 34.46 -3.76 -8.27
CA SER A 23 35.37 -2.62 -8.40
C SER A 23 35.03 -1.56 -7.37
N GLY A 24 36.02 -1.02 -6.67
CA GLY A 24 35.81 -0.06 -5.59
C GLY A 24 36.71 1.16 -5.71
N SER A 25 36.18 2.32 -5.28
CA SER A 25 36.95 3.54 -5.07
C SER A 25 36.43 4.29 -3.85
N ALA A 26 37.32 5.02 -3.17
CA ALA A 26 36.94 5.92 -2.08
C ALA A 26 37.36 7.36 -2.40
N THR A 27 36.48 8.29 -2.05
CA THR A 27 36.79 9.73 -2.01
C THR A 27 37.42 10.08 -0.66
N HIS A 28 36.94 9.48 0.43
CA HIS A 28 37.48 9.61 1.78
C HIS A 28 37.61 8.24 2.45
N GLY A 29 38.75 7.98 3.09
CA GLY A 29 39.05 6.69 3.72
C GLY A 29 39.65 5.67 2.75
N ASN A 30 39.63 4.41 3.16
CA ASN A 30 40.09 3.29 2.33
C ASN A 30 39.03 2.90 1.30
N ALA A 31 39.47 2.41 0.14
CA ALA A 31 38.56 1.86 -0.87
C ALA A 31 37.69 0.75 -0.25
N PRO A 32 36.38 0.72 -0.58
CA PRO A 32 35.51 -0.34 -0.12
C PRO A 32 36.02 -1.66 -0.72
N CYS A 33 36.07 -2.72 0.07
CA CYS A 33 36.51 -4.04 -0.42
C CYS A 33 35.69 -5.17 0.19
N PRO A 34 35.55 -6.32 -0.50
CA PRO A 34 34.96 -7.50 0.11
C PRO A 34 35.70 -7.88 1.40
N ASP A 35 34.94 -8.27 2.42
CA ASP A 35 35.45 -8.62 3.74
C ASP A 35 36.55 -9.71 3.63
N GLY A 36 37.69 -9.47 4.29
CA GLY A 36 38.87 -10.33 4.17
C GLY A 36 39.80 -10.04 2.98
N LEU A 37 39.48 -9.08 2.11
CA LEU A 37 40.37 -8.61 1.05
C LEU A 37 40.90 -7.21 1.35
N THR A 38 41.88 -6.75 0.56
CA THR A 38 42.41 -5.39 0.64
C THR A 38 42.57 -4.85 -0.78
N LEU A 39 41.98 -3.70 -1.06
CA LEU A 39 42.16 -2.98 -2.31
C LEU A 39 43.02 -1.74 -2.06
N SER A 40 43.87 -1.38 -3.01
CA SER A 40 44.42 -0.03 -3.10
C SER A 40 43.29 1.00 -3.28
N SER A 41 43.56 2.29 -3.11
CA SER A 41 42.58 3.40 -3.18
C SER A 41 41.61 3.36 -4.38
N SER A 42 41.99 2.67 -5.45
CA SER A 42 41.09 2.11 -6.44
C SER A 42 41.55 0.69 -6.83
N GLY A 43 40.62 -0.20 -7.15
CA GLY A 43 40.97 -1.55 -7.60
C GLY A 43 39.74 -2.38 -7.97
N SER A 44 39.99 -3.50 -8.65
CA SER A 44 38.99 -4.52 -8.95
C SER A 44 39.46 -5.90 -8.48
N VAL A 45 38.50 -6.74 -8.13
CA VAL A 45 38.74 -8.12 -7.72
C VAL A 45 37.63 -9.01 -8.24
N SER A 46 37.99 -10.24 -8.61
CA SER A 46 37.01 -11.28 -8.92
C SER A 46 36.33 -11.75 -7.64
N ILE A 47 35.01 -11.83 -7.67
CA ILE A 47 34.18 -12.38 -6.62
C ILE A 47 33.35 -13.54 -7.19
N SER A 48 32.63 -14.25 -6.34
CA SER A 48 31.59 -15.16 -6.79
C SER A 48 30.40 -15.03 -5.85
N LEU A 49 29.44 -14.21 -6.25
CA LEU A 49 28.23 -13.96 -5.50
C LEU A 49 27.06 -14.55 -6.29
N ALA A 50 26.74 -15.81 -6.01
CA ALA A 50 25.63 -16.53 -6.64
C ALA A 50 24.27 -15.89 -6.28
N PRO A 51 23.22 -16.09 -7.11
CA PRO A 51 21.84 -15.77 -6.73
C PRO A 51 21.49 -16.36 -5.35
N GLY A 52 20.87 -15.55 -4.49
CA GLY A 52 20.57 -15.88 -3.09
C GLY A 52 21.76 -15.82 -2.13
N GLY A 53 22.99 -15.61 -2.63
CA GLY A 53 24.18 -15.45 -1.81
C GLY A 53 24.31 -14.05 -1.22
N SER A 54 25.21 -13.90 -0.24
CA SER A 54 25.57 -12.60 0.33
C SER A 54 27.08 -12.32 0.30
N LEU A 55 27.43 -11.04 0.29
CA LEU A 55 28.81 -10.54 0.30
C LEU A 55 28.90 -9.35 1.26
N ALA A 56 29.79 -9.45 2.25
CA ALA A 56 30.12 -8.29 3.09
C ALA A 56 31.18 -7.43 2.40
N VAL A 57 30.95 -6.13 2.36
CA VAL A 57 31.86 -5.09 1.86
C VAL A 57 32.17 -4.14 2.99
N VAL A 58 33.44 -3.81 3.19
CA VAL A 58 33.90 -3.00 4.32
C VAL A 58 34.56 -1.72 3.80
N ALA A 59 34.13 -0.57 4.33
CA ALA A 59 34.76 0.73 4.14
C ALA A 59 35.16 1.29 5.51
N LYS A 60 36.41 1.76 5.65
CA LYS A 60 36.96 2.24 6.92
C LYS A 60 37.76 3.52 6.73
N ASN A 61 37.68 4.42 7.71
CA ASN A 61 38.57 5.56 7.83
C ASN A 61 38.98 5.77 9.30
N SER A 62 40.28 5.74 9.58
CA SER A 62 40.83 5.89 10.93
C SER A 62 40.84 7.34 11.43
N SER A 63 40.63 8.33 10.56
CA SER A 63 40.75 9.75 10.90
C SER A 63 39.56 10.63 10.48
N GLY A 64 38.42 10.04 10.08
CA GLY A 64 37.27 10.80 9.58
C GLY A 64 36.14 9.90 9.07
N GLY A 65 35.26 10.46 8.22
CA GLY A 65 34.19 9.72 7.57
C GLY A 65 34.69 8.86 6.40
N CYS A 66 33.91 7.88 5.97
CA CYS A 66 34.20 7.09 4.77
C CYS A 66 33.14 7.34 3.70
N THR A 67 33.59 7.77 2.52
CA THR A 67 32.72 8.10 1.38
C THR A 67 33.33 7.51 0.14
N GLY A 68 32.51 6.87 -0.69
CA GLY A 68 33.00 6.26 -1.91
C GLY A 68 31.91 5.57 -2.70
N GLN A 69 32.36 4.71 -3.61
CA GLN A 69 31.48 3.92 -4.44
C GLN A 69 32.12 2.57 -4.76
N PHE A 70 31.30 1.59 -5.07
CA PHE A 70 31.75 0.35 -5.67
C PHE A 70 30.71 -0.17 -6.64
N THR A 71 31.13 -0.97 -7.61
CA THR A 71 30.23 -1.62 -8.55
C THR A 71 30.39 -3.12 -8.44
N VAL A 72 29.27 -3.83 -8.47
CA VAL A 72 29.25 -5.28 -8.59
C VAL A 72 28.53 -5.66 -9.88
N THR A 73 29.18 -6.44 -10.75
CA THR A 73 28.65 -6.82 -12.08
C THR A 73 28.76 -8.33 -12.32
N ASP A 74 27.91 -8.86 -13.20
CA ASP A 74 28.07 -10.21 -13.72
C ASP A 74 29.14 -10.25 -14.83
N SER A 75 29.57 -11.45 -15.23
CA SER A 75 30.68 -11.62 -16.17
C SER A 75 30.36 -11.16 -17.59
N ASN A 76 29.07 -11.09 -17.92
CA ASN A 76 28.57 -10.77 -19.25
C ASN A 76 27.95 -9.37 -19.31
N ASN A 77 28.01 -8.60 -18.21
CA ASN A 77 27.46 -7.26 -18.12
C ASN A 77 25.97 -7.21 -18.52
N HIS A 78 25.18 -8.18 -18.04
CA HIS A 78 23.73 -8.15 -18.03
C HIS A 78 23.17 -7.30 -16.87
N VAL A 79 23.90 -7.25 -15.75
CA VAL A 79 23.53 -6.47 -14.56
C VAL A 79 24.74 -5.74 -13.99
N SER A 80 24.50 -4.54 -13.47
CA SER A 80 25.49 -3.69 -12.84
C SER A 80 24.86 -2.95 -11.66
N PHE A 81 25.45 -3.11 -10.49
CA PHE A 81 25.00 -2.49 -9.25
C PHE A 81 26.05 -1.50 -8.73
N PRO A 82 26.07 -0.27 -9.25
CA PRO A 82 26.87 0.83 -8.70
C PRO A 82 26.26 1.32 -7.38
N VAL A 83 26.96 1.06 -6.28
CA VAL A 83 26.61 1.46 -4.93
C VAL A 83 27.41 2.68 -4.53
N HIS A 84 26.73 3.72 -4.07
CA HIS A 84 27.31 4.91 -3.47
C HIS A 84 27.06 4.88 -1.96
N TYR A 85 28.08 5.20 -1.18
CA TYR A 85 27.96 5.29 0.27
C TYR A 85 28.62 6.57 0.79
N ASP A 86 28.00 7.15 1.81
CA ASP A 86 28.55 8.26 2.56
C ASP A 86 28.29 8.08 4.05
N HIS A 87 29.37 7.91 4.81
CA HIS A 87 29.36 7.82 6.26
C HIS A 87 30.17 8.98 6.82
N PRO A 88 29.54 10.12 7.15
CA PRO A 88 30.24 11.35 7.47
C PRO A 88 30.96 11.29 8.83
N SER A 89 31.96 12.16 9.01
CA SER A 89 32.69 12.24 10.30
C SER A 89 31.84 12.83 11.43
N SER A 90 30.86 13.68 11.08
CA SER A 90 29.87 14.30 11.95
C SER A 90 28.85 13.27 12.47
N ASN A 91 27.84 13.74 13.21
CA ASN A 91 26.69 12.93 13.60
C ASN A 91 25.60 12.91 12.53
N ASP A 92 25.91 13.35 11.32
CA ASP A 92 24.96 13.37 10.22
C ASP A 92 24.62 11.93 9.79
N PRO A 93 23.42 11.72 9.21
CA PRO A 93 22.99 10.42 8.69
C PRO A 93 24.00 9.79 7.74
N THR A 94 24.19 8.48 7.90
CA THR A 94 24.82 7.67 6.84
C THR A 94 23.84 7.48 5.69
N THR A 95 24.31 7.67 4.46
CA THR A 95 23.55 7.36 3.25
C THR A 95 24.16 6.20 2.47
N LEU A 96 23.29 5.39 1.88
CA LEU A 96 23.66 4.27 1.03
C LEU A 96 22.60 4.14 -0.07
N SER A 97 23.02 4.13 -1.34
CA SER A 97 22.11 4.01 -2.47
C SER A 97 22.74 3.21 -3.61
N VAL A 98 21.90 2.59 -4.43
CA VAL A 98 22.29 2.15 -5.78
C VAL A 98 21.89 3.25 -6.75
N VAL A 99 22.81 3.66 -7.62
CA VAL A 99 22.57 4.70 -8.63
C VAL A 99 22.61 4.04 -10.01
N PRO A 100 21.47 3.54 -10.54
CA PRO A 100 21.45 2.77 -11.78
C PRO A 100 22.18 3.51 -12.90
N ASP A 101 23.04 2.81 -13.63
CA ASP A 101 23.65 3.36 -14.83
C ASP A 101 22.65 3.31 -16.01
N SER A 102 22.90 4.13 -17.05
CA SER A 102 21.99 4.21 -18.21
C SER A 102 21.92 2.93 -19.04
N SER A 103 22.90 2.03 -18.92
CA SER A 103 22.88 0.71 -19.56
C SER A 103 22.09 -0.34 -18.79
N HIS A 104 21.88 -0.14 -17.49
CA HIS A 104 21.18 -1.06 -16.60
C HIS A 104 20.17 -0.33 -15.70
N PRO A 105 19.21 0.42 -16.28
CA PRO A 105 18.33 1.28 -15.50
C PRO A 105 17.45 0.50 -14.52
N SER A 106 17.21 -0.79 -14.77
CA SER A 106 16.43 -1.67 -13.88
C SER A 106 17.19 -2.22 -12.68
N CYS A 107 18.50 -2.02 -12.59
CA CYS A 107 19.29 -2.50 -11.45
C CYS A 107 19.13 -1.56 -10.26
N MET A 108 18.59 -2.07 -9.16
CA MET A 108 18.29 -1.29 -7.97
C MET A 108 18.81 -1.98 -6.70
N GLY A 109 18.92 -1.20 -5.63
CA GLY A 109 19.27 -1.68 -4.30
C GLY A 109 18.26 -1.20 -3.28
N VAL A 110 17.75 -2.13 -2.46
CA VAL A 110 16.86 -1.82 -1.35
C VAL A 110 17.63 -2.03 -0.06
N ASN A 111 17.83 -0.96 0.70
CA ASN A 111 18.46 -1.03 2.02
C ASN A 111 17.44 -1.32 3.11
N ASP A 112 17.92 -1.96 4.16
CA ASP A 112 17.12 -2.31 5.33
C ASP A 112 16.89 -1.11 6.27
N VAL A 113 17.64 -0.01 6.08
CA VAL A 113 17.57 1.22 6.89
C VAL A 113 17.95 2.45 6.07
N GLY A 114 17.18 3.53 6.18
CA GLY A 114 17.45 4.79 5.47
C GLY A 114 18.31 5.81 6.21
N THR A 115 18.54 5.63 7.51
CA THR A 115 19.43 6.49 8.29
C THR A 115 20.04 5.66 9.40
N LEU A 116 21.37 5.60 9.42
CA LEU A 116 22.12 4.98 10.50
C LEU A 116 22.92 6.03 11.25
N SER A 117 22.90 5.90 12.58
CA SER A 117 23.74 6.65 13.51
C SER A 117 24.72 5.72 14.18
N GLY A 118 25.86 6.27 14.64
CA GLY A 118 26.93 5.50 15.27
C GLY A 118 28.23 5.51 14.46
N HIS A 119 29.30 5.04 15.09
CA HIS A 119 30.65 5.02 14.51
C HIS A 119 30.92 3.77 13.67
N ASP A 120 30.31 2.66 14.07
CA ASP A 120 30.39 1.38 13.37
C ASP A 120 28.98 0.97 12.99
N ILE A 121 28.74 0.85 11.69
CA ILE A 121 27.43 0.59 11.15
C ILE A 121 27.44 -0.65 10.26
N THR A 122 26.39 -1.46 10.36
CA THR A 122 26.12 -2.57 9.45
C THR A 122 24.81 -2.30 8.74
N VAL A 123 24.82 -2.37 7.40
CA VAL A 123 23.63 -2.22 6.54
C VAL A 123 23.45 -3.51 5.74
N ASN A 124 22.22 -3.99 5.61
CA ASN A 124 21.89 -4.99 4.59
C ASN A 124 21.29 -4.30 3.36
N MET A 125 21.72 -4.73 2.18
CA MET A 125 21.18 -4.23 0.92
C MET A 125 20.87 -5.40 -0.01
N GLY A 126 19.61 -5.52 -0.38
CA GLY A 126 19.17 -6.44 -1.43
C GLY A 126 19.41 -5.82 -2.81
N LEU A 127 20.01 -6.56 -3.74
CA LEU A 127 20.27 -6.15 -5.12
C LEU A 127 19.28 -6.84 -6.07
N TYR A 128 18.51 -6.06 -6.83
CA TYR A 128 17.41 -6.56 -7.66
C TYR A 128 17.48 -6.05 -9.10
N GLN A 129 16.97 -6.87 -10.03
CA GLN A 129 16.41 -6.37 -11.28
C GLN A 129 14.95 -5.99 -11.01
N GLY A 130 14.67 -4.70 -10.94
CA GLY A 130 13.36 -4.19 -10.54
C GLY A 130 12.29 -4.30 -11.62
N CYS A 131 11.03 -4.31 -11.16
CA CYS A 131 9.83 -4.20 -11.99
C CYS A 131 9.62 -2.74 -12.40
N ALA A 132 9.61 -2.47 -13.71
CA ALA A 132 9.43 -1.11 -14.22
C ALA A 132 8.01 -0.60 -13.96
N VAL A 133 7.90 0.55 -13.31
CA VAL A 133 6.64 1.26 -13.11
C VAL A 133 6.43 2.21 -14.27
N GLN A 134 5.38 1.99 -15.04
CA GLN A 134 5.01 2.87 -16.14
C GLN A 134 4.10 3.99 -15.64
N GLU A 135 4.49 5.22 -15.95
CA GLU A 135 3.63 6.41 -15.86
C GLU A 135 3.45 7.00 -17.26
N TRP A 136 2.64 8.04 -17.37
CA TRP A 136 2.36 8.73 -18.62
C TRP A 136 2.59 10.23 -18.44
N ASP A 137 3.12 10.88 -19.47
CA ASP A 137 3.26 12.35 -19.50
C ASP A 137 1.94 13.02 -19.92
N ASP A 138 1.87 14.35 -19.80
CA ASP A 138 0.70 15.16 -20.21
C ASP A 138 0.28 14.96 -21.69
N ASN A 139 1.18 14.42 -22.52
CA ASN A 139 0.92 14.13 -23.93
C ASN A 139 0.43 12.68 -24.15
N GLY A 140 0.32 11.87 -23.10
CA GLY A 140 -0.09 10.47 -23.14
C GLY A 140 1.01 9.50 -23.55
N HIS A 141 2.29 9.88 -23.49
CA HIS A 141 3.41 8.98 -23.73
C HIS A 141 3.78 8.22 -22.45
N ALA A 142 3.88 6.89 -22.55
CA ALA A 142 4.35 6.06 -21.46
C ALA A 142 5.86 6.27 -21.23
N TYR A 143 6.27 6.37 -19.96
CA TYR A 143 7.65 6.41 -19.54
C TYR A 143 7.85 5.60 -18.25
N THR A 144 9.09 5.16 -17.99
CA THR A 144 9.40 4.44 -16.74
C THR A 144 9.68 5.44 -15.62
N ALA A 145 8.76 5.55 -14.66
CA ALA A 145 8.88 6.45 -13.51
C ALA A 145 9.88 5.95 -12.45
N GLY A 146 10.08 4.63 -12.39
CA GLY A 146 11.00 4.00 -11.47
C GLY A 146 10.89 2.48 -11.51
N TYR A 147 11.52 1.84 -10.51
CA TYR A 147 11.58 0.40 -10.40
C TYR A 147 11.23 -0.03 -8.97
N VAL A 148 10.53 -1.15 -8.85
CA VAL A 148 10.09 -1.75 -7.58
C VAL A 148 10.72 -3.13 -7.44
N ALA A 149 11.07 -3.53 -6.22
CA ALA A 149 11.60 -4.87 -6.00
C ALA A 149 10.57 -5.94 -6.41
N PRO A 150 10.98 -7.00 -7.12
CA PRO A 150 10.07 -8.08 -7.50
C PRO A 150 9.70 -8.93 -6.28
N LEU A 151 8.43 -9.32 -6.18
CA LEU A 151 7.93 -10.26 -5.16
C LEU A 151 8.53 -11.66 -5.34
N SER A 152 8.74 -12.07 -6.59
CA SER A 152 9.39 -13.33 -6.95
C SER A 152 10.85 -13.09 -7.33
N ALA A 153 11.75 -13.12 -6.35
CA ALA A 153 13.18 -13.24 -6.62
C ALA A 153 13.58 -14.70 -6.39
N THR A 154 13.40 -15.60 -7.36
CA THR A 154 14.07 -16.91 -7.29
C THR A 154 15.59 -16.70 -7.30
N PRO A 155 16.38 -17.37 -6.42
CA PRO A 155 16.03 -18.51 -5.56
C PRO A 155 15.63 -18.15 -4.13
N TYR A 156 15.32 -16.90 -3.82
CA TYR A 156 14.95 -16.46 -2.47
C TYR A 156 13.57 -17.02 -2.08
N GLU A 157 13.58 -18.07 -1.25
CA GLU A 157 12.41 -18.62 -0.55
C GLU A 157 12.01 -17.79 0.69
N GLY A 158 12.67 -16.64 0.92
CA GLY A 158 12.38 -15.76 2.05
C GLY A 158 11.28 -14.73 1.77
N ASN A 159 10.72 -14.19 2.85
CA ASN A 159 9.75 -13.10 2.80
C ASN A 159 10.38 -11.80 2.27
N ASN A 160 10.15 -11.47 0.98
CA ASN A 160 10.62 -10.22 0.37
C ASN A 160 9.65 -9.03 0.57
N ALA A 161 8.62 -9.17 1.42
CA ALA A 161 7.61 -8.14 1.59
C ALA A 161 8.21 -6.80 2.02
N ARG A 162 9.20 -6.82 2.91
CA ARG A 162 9.92 -5.64 3.34
C ARG A 162 10.51 -4.85 2.18
N ASP A 163 11.21 -5.52 1.29
CA ASP A 163 11.95 -4.84 0.22
C ASP A 163 11.01 -4.36 -0.88
N VAL A 164 9.94 -5.13 -1.17
CA VAL A 164 8.84 -4.67 -2.02
C VAL A 164 8.25 -3.39 -1.45
N VAL A 165 7.83 -3.39 -0.18
CA VAL A 165 7.24 -2.23 0.48
C VAL A 165 8.21 -1.05 0.49
N ASN A 166 9.44 -1.23 0.94
CA ASN A 166 10.42 -0.14 1.03
C ASN A 166 10.79 0.44 -0.33
N SER A 167 10.87 -0.38 -1.38
CA SER A 167 11.16 0.11 -2.74
C SER A 167 10.09 1.05 -3.30
N LEU A 168 8.82 0.88 -2.90
CA LEU A 168 7.72 1.75 -3.29
C LEU A 168 7.84 3.18 -2.71
N PHE A 169 8.61 3.36 -1.63
CA PHE A 169 8.84 4.66 -0.98
C PHE A 169 10.21 5.26 -1.28
N GLN A 170 11.18 4.45 -1.72
CA GLN A 170 12.49 4.94 -2.17
C GLN A 170 12.40 5.67 -3.52
N THR A 171 11.37 5.36 -4.30
CA THR A 171 11.18 5.90 -5.64
C THR A 171 10.04 6.92 -5.66
N SER A 172 10.14 7.92 -6.53
CA SER A 172 9.13 8.97 -6.69
C SER A 172 7.91 8.52 -7.52
N ILE A 173 7.58 7.23 -7.52
CA ILE A 173 6.55 6.59 -8.38
C ILE A 173 5.11 6.74 -7.86
N ARG A 174 4.93 7.32 -6.68
CA ARG A 174 3.63 7.52 -6.02
C ARG A 174 3.12 8.95 -6.20
N LYS A 175 3.36 9.52 -7.38
CA LYS A 175 3.01 10.90 -7.71
C LYS A 175 1.54 11.03 -8.13
N PRO A 176 0.90 12.18 -7.85
CA PRO A 176 -0.45 12.49 -8.30
C PRO A 176 -0.63 12.41 -9.82
N ASP A 177 0.38 12.79 -10.60
CA ASP A 177 0.28 12.86 -12.07
C ASP A 177 0.10 11.46 -12.68
N GLY A 178 0.86 10.47 -12.18
CA GLY A 178 0.73 9.08 -12.61
C GLY A 178 -0.69 8.52 -12.38
N VAL A 179 -1.41 8.98 -11.36
CA VAL A 179 -2.76 8.53 -11.01
C VAL A 179 -3.79 8.93 -12.07
N GLN A 180 -3.67 10.12 -12.64
CA GLN A 180 -4.67 10.68 -13.55
C GLN A 180 -4.80 9.89 -14.85
N HIS A 181 -3.68 9.37 -15.37
CA HIS A 181 -3.66 8.64 -16.64
C HIS A 181 -4.34 7.28 -16.59
N TRP A 182 -4.35 6.63 -15.42
CA TRP A 182 -5.10 5.40 -15.26
C TRP A 182 -6.61 5.64 -15.49
N PHE A 183 -7.12 6.87 -15.33
CA PHE A 183 -8.56 7.20 -15.37
C PHE A 183 -9.21 7.02 -16.74
N ASN A 184 -8.44 7.02 -17.82
CA ASN A 184 -8.95 6.87 -19.19
C ASN A 184 -9.37 5.43 -19.55
N GLN A 185 -9.68 4.59 -18.56
CA GLN A 185 -10.28 3.26 -18.76
C GLN A 185 -11.77 3.40 -19.05
N ALA A 186 -12.11 3.85 -20.26
CA ALA A 186 -13.50 3.91 -20.71
C ALA A 186 -14.17 2.53 -20.53
N ASN A 187 -15.23 2.48 -19.73
CA ASN A 187 -16.12 1.32 -19.51
C ASN A 187 -15.63 0.19 -18.59
N ALA A 188 -14.52 0.34 -17.85
CA ALA A 188 -14.13 -0.67 -16.86
C ALA A 188 -15.00 -0.58 -15.60
N VAL A 189 -15.84 -1.59 -15.35
CA VAL A 189 -16.56 -1.78 -14.08
C VAL A 189 -16.30 -3.22 -13.58
N PRO A 190 -15.58 -3.40 -12.46
CA PRO A 190 -15.03 -2.36 -11.61
C PRO A 190 -13.80 -1.73 -12.27
N TYR A 191 -13.51 -0.49 -11.91
CA TYR A 191 -12.35 0.23 -12.37
C TYR A 191 -11.06 -0.40 -11.81
N LEU A 192 -10.01 -0.47 -12.62
CA LEU A 192 -8.73 -1.05 -12.20
C LEU A 192 -7.91 0.01 -11.46
N PRO A 193 -7.46 -0.24 -10.22
CA PRO A 193 -6.54 0.63 -9.52
C PRO A 193 -5.30 0.97 -10.36
N ALA A 194 -4.74 2.16 -10.14
CA ALA A 194 -3.40 2.48 -10.60
C ALA A 194 -2.39 1.54 -9.94
N ASP A 195 -1.50 0.95 -10.74
CA ASP A 195 -0.52 -0.02 -10.27
C ASP A 195 0.85 0.65 -10.04
N TYR A 196 1.25 0.81 -8.79
CA TYR A 196 2.58 1.33 -8.43
C TYR A 196 3.66 0.24 -8.37
N THR A 197 3.30 -1.02 -8.50
CA THR A 197 4.22 -2.15 -8.28
C THR A 197 4.94 -2.61 -9.54
N GLY A 198 4.66 -1.98 -10.69
CA GLY A 198 5.27 -2.36 -11.97
C GLY A 198 4.70 -3.66 -12.54
N GLY A 199 3.39 -3.87 -12.40
CA GLY A 199 2.67 -5.03 -12.94
C GLY A 199 2.49 -6.19 -11.96
N GLN A 200 2.91 -6.02 -10.70
CA GLN A 200 2.76 -7.07 -9.68
C GLN A 200 1.35 -7.07 -9.09
N LEU A 201 0.64 -5.93 -9.07
CA LEU A 201 -0.77 -5.87 -8.70
C LEU A 201 -1.67 -6.26 -9.90
N ILE A 202 -1.43 -5.66 -11.07
CA ILE A 202 -2.22 -5.84 -12.30
C ILE A 202 -1.31 -6.03 -13.51
N VAL A 203 -1.49 -7.12 -14.26
CA VAL A 203 -0.71 -7.35 -15.50
C VAL A 203 -1.25 -6.49 -16.63
N ASN A 204 -0.43 -5.59 -17.19
CA ASN A 204 -0.72 -4.80 -18.41
C ASN A 204 -2.09 -4.10 -18.42
N GLY A 205 -2.53 -3.57 -17.27
CA GLY A 205 -3.84 -2.93 -17.14
C GLY A 205 -5.03 -3.87 -17.40
N SER A 206 -4.84 -5.19 -17.27
CA SER A 206 -5.89 -6.19 -17.46
C SER A 206 -6.44 -6.71 -16.12
N ALA A 207 -7.74 -6.97 -16.07
CA ALA A 207 -8.36 -7.67 -14.95
C ALA A 207 -7.87 -9.12 -14.79
N SER A 208 -7.32 -9.73 -15.85
CA SER A 208 -6.83 -11.11 -15.86
C SER A 208 -5.76 -11.31 -16.95
N PRO A 209 -4.66 -12.03 -16.68
CA PRO A 209 -4.33 -12.68 -15.40
C PRO A 209 -3.95 -11.67 -14.30
N PRO A 210 -4.07 -12.05 -13.00
CA PRO A 210 -3.61 -11.22 -11.90
C PRO A 210 -2.07 -11.11 -11.90
N GLY A 211 -1.55 -9.99 -11.38
CA GLY A 211 -0.11 -9.86 -11.13
C GLY A 211 0.35 -10.73 -9.96
N ALA A 212 1.66 -10.86 -9.77
CA ALA A 212 2.25 -11.74 -8.75
C ALA A 212 1.78 -11.43 -7.30
N LEU A 213 1.62 -10.16 -6.95
CA LEU A 213 1.11 -9.72 -5.64
C LEU A 213 -0.35 -10.14 -5.43
N LEU A 214 -1.22 -9.86 -6.40
CA LEU A 214 -2.62 -10.27 -6.32
C LEU A 214 -2.76 -11.80 -6.31
N GLN A 215 -1.94 -12.50 -7.10
CA GLN A 215 -1.91 -13.96 -7.11
C GLN A 215 -1.44 -14.53 -5.76
N LEU A 216 -0.46 -13.91 -5.10
CA LEU A 216 -0.03 -14.31 -3.76
C LEU A 216 -1.19 -14.20 -2.77
N MET A 217 -1.93 -13.09 -2.77
CA MET A 217 -3.10 -12.91 -1.88
C MET A 217 -4.22 -13.91 -2.21
N LEU A 218 -4.44 -14.22 -3.49
CA LEU A 218 -5.39 -15.25 -3.91
C LEU A 218 -4.99 -16.64 -3.42
N ASN A 219 -3.70 -16.98 -3.44
CA ASN A 219 -3.18 -18.24 -2.92
C ASN A 219 -3.31 -18.33 -1.38
N GLN A 220 -3.32 -17.18 -0.70
CA GLN A 220 -3.64 -17.08 0.73
C GLN A 220 -5.16 -17.05 0.99
N TRP A 221 -6.03 -17.08 -0.01
CA TRP A 221 -7.47 -17.10 0.25
C TRP A 221 -7.95 -18.52 0.60
N PRO A 222 -8.82 -18.71 1.61
CA PRO A 222 -9.39 -20.03 1.89
C PRO A 222 -10.13 -20.60 0.66
N GLY A 223 -9.76 -21.82 0.24
CA GLY A 223 -10.28 -22.44 -0.98
C GLY A 223 -9.47 -22.15 -2.24
N ALA A 224 -8.30 -21.52 -2.12
CA ALA A 224 -7.34 -21.42 -3.21
C ALA A 224 -6.91 -22.80 -3.75
N THR A 225 -6.57 -22.86 -5.03
CA THR A 225 -6.06 -24.08 -5.67
C THR A 225 -4.68 -24.47 -5.15
N THR A 226 -3.88 -23.48 -4.76
CA THR A 226 -2.53 -23.65 -4.20
C THR A 226 -2.46 -22.87 -2.89
N PRO A 227 -2.96 -23.44 -1.77
CA PRO A 227 -3.05 -22.70 -0.50
C PRO A 227 -1.68 -22.32 0.06
N LEU A 228 -1.56 -21.09 0.53
CA LEU A 228 -0.42 -20.57 1.30
C LEU A 228 -0.92 -20.08 2.66
N ASN A 229 -0.73 -20.90 3.69
CA ASN A 229 -1.28 -20.67 5.04
C ASN A 229 -0.22 -20.41 6.12
N ASN A 230 1.03 -20.20 5.70
CA ASN A 230 2.20 -20.00 6.56
C ASN A 230 2.85 -18.61 6.36
N THR A 231 2.13 -17.66 5.77
CA THR A 231 2.60 -16.29 5.52
C THR A 231 2.17 -15.35 6.66
N PRO A 232 2.88 -14.22 6.90
CA PRO A 232 2.49 -13.26 7.93
C PRO A 232 1.10 -12.62 7.73
N ASP A 233 0.60 -12.54 6.50
CA ASP A 233 -0.72 -11.97 6.19
C ASP A 233 -1.86 -12.98 6.24
N TRP A 234 -1.57 -14.29 6.27
CA TRP A 234 -2.59 -15.33 6.26
C TRP A 234 -3.66 -15.15 7.36
N PRO A 235 -3.31 -14.82 8.63
CA PRO A 235 -4.32 -14.59 9.67
C PRO A 235 -5.33 -13.49 9.31
N LEU A 236 -4.87 -12.38 8.72
CA LEU A 236 -5.76 -11.30 8.25
C LEU A 236 -6.62 -11.77 7.08
N ILE A 237 -6.04 -12.45 6.09
CA ILE A 237 -6.80 -12.96 4.95
C ILE A 237 -7.86 -13.96 5.39
N GLN A 238 -7.53 -14.86 6.32
CA GLN A 238 -8.48 -15.82 6.87
C GLN A 238 -9.60 -15.13 7.65
N PHE A 239 -9.27 -14.13 8.47
CA PHE A 239 -10.25 -13.30 9.17
C PHE A 239 -11.20 -12.63 8.16
N LEU A 240 -10.67 -11.95 7.14
CA LEU A 240 -11.49 -11.29 6.11
C LEU A 240 -12.36 -12.28 5.36
N ALA A 241 -11.85 -13.46 5.00
CA ALA A 241 -12.63 -14.47 4.29
C ALA A 241 -13.82 -14.96 5.14
N ASN A 242 -13.62 -15.19 6.43
CA ASN A 242 -14.68 -15.57 7.37
C ASN A 242 -15.66 -14.40 7.64
N PHE A 243 -15.14 -13.18 7.76
CA PHE A 243 -15.93 -11.98 7.91
C PHE A 243 -16.72 -11.63 6.65
N LEU A 244 -16.29 -11.99 5.44
CA LEU A 244 -17.07 -11.70 4.23
C LEU A 244 -18.06 -12.83 3.94
N VAL A 245 -17.62 -14.09 4.09
CA VAL A 245 -18.44 -15.27 3.85
C VAL A 245 -18.21 -16.27 5.00
N PRO A 246 -19.09 -16.32 6.01
CA PRO A 246 -19.00 -17.26 7.12
C PRO A 246 -18.90 -18.71 6.65
N GLU A 247 -18.27 -19.58 7.43
CA GLU A 247 -18.23 -21.02 7.15
C GLU A 247 -19.63 -21.62 7.04
N THR A 248 -20.52 -21.19 7.92
CA THR A 248 -21.94 -21.53 7.87
C THR A 248 -22.74 -20.26 7.63
N THR A 249 -23.25 -20.12 6.41
CA THR A 249 -24.14 -19.01 6.06
C THR A 249 -25.55 -19.33 6.57
N THR A 250 -26.13 -18.42 7.35
CA THR A 250 -27.50 -18.52 7.87
C THR A 250 -28.28 -17.25 7.57
N SER A 251 -29.60 -17.24 7.80
CA SER A 251 -30.38 -16.01 7.67
C SER A 251 -29.97 -14.93 8.68
N SER A 252 -29.48 -15.32 9.87
CA SER A 252 -28.98 -14.40 10.90
C SER A 252 -27.51 -14.01 10.70
N THR A 253 -26.77 -14.71 9.84
CA THR A 253 -25.36 -14.46 9.56
C THR A 253 -25.10 -14.71 8.08
N PRO A 254 -25.62 -13.84 7.19
CA PRO A 254 -25.48 -14.03 5.76
C PRO A 254 -24.09 -13.67 5.27
N ALA A 255 -23.72 -14.21 4.11
CA ALA A 255 -22.58 -13.72 3.35
C ALA A 255 -22.82 -12.27 2.90
N LEU A 256 -21.76 -11.46 2.88
CA LEU A 256 -21.83 -10.10 2.40
C LEU A 256 -21.72 -10.03 0.87
N VAL A 257 -22.35 -9.00 0.32
CA VAL A 257 -22.24 -8.58 -1.07
C VAL A 257 -21.40 -7.32 -1.11
N MET A 258 -20.46 -7.27 -2.05
CA MET A 258 -19.68 -6.08 -2.32
C MET A 258 -20.39 -5.25 -3.40
N TYR A 259 -20.80 -4.03 -3.07
CA TYR A 259 -21.44 -3.10 -4.00
C TYR A 259 -20.43 -2.05 -4.46
N VAL A 260 -19.98 -2.17 -5.70
CA VAL A 260 -18.97 -1.28 -6.27
C VAL A 260 -19.64 -0.18 -7.09
N PRO A 261 -19.30 1.11 -6.88
CA PRO A 261 -19.78 2.21 -7.70
C PRO A 261 -19.53 2.00 -9.20
N LYS A 262 -20.53 2.33 -10.00
CA LYS A 262 -20.43 2.48 -11.45
C LYS A 262 -20.36 3.95 -11.77
N PHE A 263 -19.34 4.37 -12.49
CA PHE A 263 -19.23 5.76 -12.91
C PHE A 263 -18.82 5.86 -14.38
N SER A 264 -19.23 6.95 -15.02
CA SER A 264 -18.71 7.37 -16.32
C SER A 264 -17.76 8.54 -16.14
N ASP A 265 -16.64 8.50 -16.84
CA ASP A 265 -15.73 9.64 -16.98
C ASP A 265 -16.47 10.83 -17.62
N GLN A 266 -16.24 12.03 -17.08
CA GLN A 266 -16.79 13.31 -17.54
C GLN A 266 -15.69 14.31 -17.89
N GLY A 267 -14.45 13.83 -18.04
CA GLY A 267 -13.27 14.63 -18.35
C GLY A 267 -12.55 15.17 -17.12
N TYR A 268 -11.66 16.11 -17.33
CA TYR A 268 -10.83 16.72 -16.28
C TYR A 268 -11.34 18.13 -15.94
N VAL A 269 -11.41 18.45 -14.65
CA VAL A 269 -11.73 19.79 -14.15
C VAL A 269 -10.47 20.42 -13.60
N SER A 270 -10.18 21.66 -14.00
CA SER A 270 -9.14 22.50 -13.40
C SER A 270 -9.77 23.86 -13.10
N SER A 271 -10.02 24.13 -11.82
CA SER A 271 -10.70 25.33 -11.35
C SER A 271 -10.16 25.77 -9.98
N SER A 272 -10.48 26.99 -9.57
CA SER A 272 -10.11 27.52 -8.24
C SER A 272 -10.75 26.75 -7.07
N SER A 273 -11.83 26.00 -7.33
CA SER A 273 -12.56 25.26 -6.30
C SER A 273 -12.24 23.77 -6.27
N ALA A 274 -11.74 23.19 -7.37
CA ALA A 274 -11.36 21.78 -7.46
C ALA A 274 -10.49 21.53 -8.70
N THR A 275 -9.54 20.60 -8.58
CA THR A 275 -8.71 20.12 -9.69
C THR A 275 -8.68 18.59 -9.67
N GLY A 276 -8.97 17.94 -10.80
CA GLY A 276 -8.94 16.49 -10.93
C GLY A 276 -9.96 15.93 -11.92
N PRO A 277 -9.97 14.61 -12.15
CA PRO A 277 -10.96 13.96 -13.00
C PRO A 277 -12.38 14.16 -12.45
N LYS A 278 -13.36 14.28 -13.33
CA LYS A 278 -14.78 14.38 -12.99
C LYS A 278 -15.49 13.12 -13.46
N TYR A 279 -16.48 12.67 -12.70
CA TYR A 279 -17.31 11.54 -13.07
C TYR A 279 -18.77 11.78 -12.77
N GLN A 280 -19.61 11.00 -13.44
CA GLN A 280 -21.01 10.84 -13.12
C GLN A 280 -21.21 9.46 -12.48
N LEU A 281 -21.66 9.44 -11.23
CA LEU A 281 -22.00 8.21 -10.51
C LEU A 281 -23.34 7.67 -11.03
N LEU A 282 -23.32 6.51 -11.67
CA LEU A 282 -24.45 5.87 -12.34
C LEU A 282 -25.21 4.88 -11.44
N GLY A 283 -24.68 4.57 -10.26
CA GLY A 283 -25.24 3.61 -9.31
C GLY A 283 -24.20 2.62 -8.82
N TYR A 284 -24.63 1.43 -8.42
CA TYR A 284 -23.78 0.38 -7.87
C TYR A 284 -23.96 -0.94 -8.60
N GLN A 285 -22.89 -1.73 -8.66
CA GLN A 285 -22.91 -3.11 -9.15
C GLN A 285 -22.64 -4.06 -7.99
N ALA A 286 -23.49 -5.07 -7.84
CA ALA A 286 -23.36 -6.10 -6.84
C ALA A 286 -22.35 -7.19 -7.28
N TYR A 287 -21.46 -7.56 -6.36
CA TYR A 287 -20.51 -8.66 -6.48
C TYR A 287 -20.71 -9.60 -5.28
N PRO A 288 -21.59 -10.62 -5.40
CA PRO A 288 -21.76 -11.62 -4.35
C PRO A 288 -20.45 -12.37 -4.10
N LEU A 289 -19.96 -12.37 -2.86
CA LEU A 289 -18.69 -13.02 -2.53
C LEU A 289 -18.84 -14.53 -2.28
N ALA A 290 -20.05 -14.97 -1.93
CA ALA A 290 -20.39 -16.38 -1.85
C ALA A 290 -20.59 -17.00 -3.26
N GLY A 291 -20.16 -18.25 -3.42
CA GLY A 291 -20.26 -18.99 -4.68
C GLY A 291 -21.56 -19.80 -4.82
N SER A 292 -21.92 -20.15 -6.06
CA SER A 292 -22.98 -21.13 -6.32
C SER A 292 -22.36 -22.53 -6.27
N GLY A 293 -22.59 -23.28 -5.18
CA GLY A 293 -22.03 -24.62 -4.98
C GLY A 293 -20.58 -24.67 -4.47
N SER A 294 -19.93 -23.51 -4.33
CA SER A 294 -18.67 -23.33 -3.61
C SER A 294 -18.86 -22.31 -2.49
N ARG A 295 -18.00 -22.33 -1.46
CA ARG A 295 -18.05 -21.32 -0.40
C ARG A 295 -17.85 -19.91 -0.97
N PHE A 296 -16.86 -19.73 -1.84
CA PHE A 296 -16.51 -18.43 -2.41
C PHE A 296 -16.74 -18.37 -3.92
N ASN A 297 -17.16 -17.20 -4.40
CA ASN A 297 -17.07 -16.81 -5.81
C ASN A 297 -15.69 -16.20 -6.06
N MET A 298 -14.76 -17.00 -6.55
CA MET A 298 -13.35 -16.60 -6.65
C MET A 298 -13.10 -15.41 -7.61
N ALA A 299 -13.93 -15.21 -8.63
CA ALA A 299 -13.83 -14.04 -9.50
C ALA A 299 -14.17 -12.73 -8.74
N ASN A 300 -15.16 -12.79 -7.86
CA ASN A 300 -15.54 -11.66 -7.03
C ASN A 300 -14.57 -11.45 -5.86
N VAL A 301 -13.99 -12.53 -5.31
CA VAL A 301 -12.88 -12.45 -4.34
C VAL A 301 -11.64 -11.79 -4.96
N GLN A 302 -11.26 -12.17 -6.19
CA GLN A 302 -10.16 -11.52 -6.90
C GLN A 302 -10.43 -10.02 -7.09
N THR A 303 -11.68 -9.68 -7.39
CA THR A 303 -12.08 -8.27 -7.48
C THR A 303 -11.95 -7.56 -6.13
N PHE A 304 -12.43 -8.17 -5.05
CA PHE A 304 -12.31 -7.64 -3.69
C PHE A 304 -10.84 -7.40 -3.31
N LEU A 305 -9.98 -8.41 -3.45
CA LEU A 305 -8.55 -8.31 -3.12
C LEU A 305 -7.84 -7.26 -3.95
N ARG A 306 -8.13 -7.16 -5.25
CA ARG A 306 -7.57 -6.13 -6.12
C ARG A 306 -7.97 -4.72 -5.66
N LEU A 307 -9.24 -4.52 -5.34
CA LEU A 307 -9.74 -3.21 -4.88
C LEU A 307 -9.17 -2.86 -3.50
N LEU A 308 -9.04 -3.84 -2.60
CA LEU A 308 -8.37 -3.68 -1.31
C LEU A 308 -6.90 -3.31 -1.45
N LEU A 309 -6.13 -4.08 -2.23
CA LEU A 309 -4.71 -3.81 -2.50
C LEU A 309 -4.48 -2.51 -3.26
N GLY A 310 -5.45 -2.05 -4.04
CA GLY A 310 -5.43 -0.75 -4.70
C GLY A 310 -5.82 0.42 -3.79
N GLY A 311 -6.21 0.14 -2.54
CA GLY A 311 -6.53 1.14 -1.54
C GLY A 311 -7.96 1.62 -1.54
N SER A 312 -8.93 0.86 -2.08
CA SER A 312 -10.33 1.31 -2.09
C SER A 312 -10.90 1.44 -0.68
N HIS A 313 -11.78 2.42 -0.47
CA HIS A 313 -12.48 2.62 0.80
C HIS A 313 -13.75 1.74 0.87
N PHE A 314 -13.78 0.79 1.79
CA PHE A 314 -14.92 -0.13 1.99
C PHE A 314 -15.68 0.25 3.25
N VAL A 315 -16.95 0.63 3.12
CA VAL A 315 -17.86 0.79 4.26
C VAL A 315 -18.69 -0.47 4.42
N ASN A 316 -18.56 -1.12 5.57
CA ASN A 316 -19.38 -2.23 5.99
C ASN A 316 -20.64 -1.72 6.73
N ILE A 317 -21.81 -2.00 6.15
CA ILE A 317 -23.10 -1.55 6.63
C ILE A 317 -23.61 -2.49 7.71
N GLN A 318 -23.83 -1.92 8.88
CA GLN A 318 -24.27 -2.65 10.06
C GLN A 318 -25.09 -1.82 11.06
N ALA A 319 -25.17 -0.50 10.89
CA ALA A 319 -25.99 0.32 11.75
C ALA A 319 -27.47 0.01 11.52
N ASP A 320 -28.22 -0.28 12.60
CA ASP A 320 -29.67 -0.54 12.51
C ASP A 320 -30.41 0.54 11.71
N ARG A 321 -29.99 1.79 11.88
CA ARG A 321 -30.57 2.96 11.23
C ARG A 321 -30.50 2.87 9.71
N ASP A 322 -29.46 2.30 9.11
CA ASP A 322 -29.37 2.21 7.65
C ASP A 322 -30.37 1.21 7.06
N PHE A 323 -30.66 0.12 7.78
CA PHE A 323 -31.71 -0.82 7.41
C PHE A 323 -33.11 -0.20 7.60
N GLN A 324 -33.29 0.56 8.68
CA GLN A 324 -34.52 1.32 8.95
C GLN A 324 -34.78 2.40 7.88
N ASN A 325 -33.74 3.14 7.51
CA ASN A 325 -33.85 4.22 6.53
C ASN A 325 -34.11 3.69 5.11
N GLN A 326 -33.67 2.49 4.78
CA GLN A 326 -33.95 1.91 3.47
C GLN A 326 -35.42 1.49 3.32
N ASN A 327 -36.06 1.01 4.40
CA ASN A 327 -37.49 0.69 4.40
C ASN A 327 -38.14 0.98 5.77
N PRO A 328 -38.57 2.24 6.02
CA PRO A 328 -39.07 2.65 7.34
C PRO A 328 -40.34 1.92 7.79
N THR A 329 -41.15 1.41 6.86
CA THR A 329 -42.42 0.75 7.17
C THR A 329 -42.27 -0.75 7.41
N ASN A 330 -41.24 -1.37 6.83
CA ASN A 330 -40.93 -2.78 7.03
C ASN A 330 -39.42 -3.02 6.85
N PRO A 331 -38.60 -2.63 7.83
CA PRO A 331 -37.16 -2.69 7.67
C PRO A 331 -36.69 -4.13 7.51
N PRO A 332 -35.76 -4.42 6.59
CA PRO A 332 -35.08 -5.70 6.59
C PRO A 332 -34.43 -5.93 7.97
N ALA A 333 -34.39 -7.19 8.41
CA ALA A 333 -33.68 -7.55 9.63
C ALA A 333 -32.21 -7.08 9.51
N ASN A 334 -31.70 -6.41 10.55
CA ASN A 334 -30.28 -6.08 10.58
C ASN A 334 -29.49 -7.37 10.80
N THR A 335 -28.83 -7.80 9.73
CA THR A 335 -27.90 -8.93 9.73
C THR A 335 -26.49 -8.46 9.39
N GLY A 336 -26.23 -7.17 9.56
CA GLY A 336 -24.90 -6.58 9.45
C GLY A 336 -23.99 -7.11 10.56
N ARG A 337 -22.69 -7.03 10.32
CA ARG A 337 -21.66 -7.60 11.20
C ARG A 337 -20.65 -6.54 11.63
N ASN A 338 -20.16 -6.67 12.84
CA ASN A 338 -19.32 -5.65 13.45
C ASN A 338 -17.85 -5.92 13.21
N LEU A 339 -17.41 -5.51 12.02
CA LEU A 339 -16.03 -5.64 11.58
C LEU A 339 -15.05 -5.08 12.61
N TYR A 340 -15.35 -3.93 13.21
CA TYR A 340 -14.46 -3.28 14.17
C TYR A 340 -14.26 -4.11 15.43
N ASP A 341 -15.35 -4.52 16.08
CA ASP A 341 -15.26 -5.30 17.32
C ASP A 341 -14.74 -6.72 17.06
N GLU A 342 -15.12 -7.34 15.93
CA GLU A 342 -14.60 -8.65 15.51
C GLU A 342 -13.10 -8.60 15.19
N PHE A 343 -12.65 -7.56 14.46
CA PHE A 343 -11.23 -7.34 14.16
C PHE A 343 -10.44 -7.13 15.44
N LYS A 344 -10.92 -6.26 16.33
CA LYS A 344 -10.32 -6.02 17.65
C LYS A 344 -10.23 -7.34 18.42
N SER A 345 -11.28 -8.14 18.46
CA SER A 345 -11.24 -9.43 19.16
C SER A 345 -10.28 -10.44 18.52
N ALA A 346 -10.12 -10.45 17.19
CA ALA A 346 -9.26 -11.39 16.47
C ALA A 346 -7.77 -11.06 16.62
N PHE A 347 -7.44 -9.78 16.83
CA PHE A 347 -6.06 -9.28 16.90
C PHE A 347 -5.76 -8.59 18.25
N PRO A 348 -5.87 -9.30 19.39
CA PRO A 348 -5.74 -8.72 20.73
C PRO A 348 -4.31 -8.34 21.11
N ALA A 349 -3.30 -8.97 20.52
CA ALA A 349 -1.90 -8.63 20.76
C ALA A 349 -1.57 -7.22 20.25
N GLN A 350 -2.25 -6.81 19.17
CA GLN A 350 -2.26 -5.46 18.65
C GLN A 350 -3.08 -4.49 19.53
N ASN A 351 -3.84 -4.98 20.52
CA ASN A 351 -4.68 -4.19 21.44
C ASN A 351 -4.10 -4.03 22.86
N SER A 352 -2.93 -4.59 23.18
CA SER A 352 -2.42 -4.55 24.56
C SER A 352 -1.94 -3.13 24.92
N GLN A 353 -2.65 -2.48 25.85
CA GLN A 353 -2.39 -1.11 26.30
C GLN A 353 -0.98 -0.89 26.91
N SER A 354 -0.24 -1.95 27.25
CA SER A 354 1.01 -1.84 28.00
C SER A 354 2.27 -1.57 27.17
N GLY A 355 2.15 -1.24 25.88
CA GLY A 355 3.36 -1.04 25.07
C GLY A 355 3.19 -0.48 23.66
N ARG A 356 2.17 0.37 23.42
CA ARG A 356 1.78 1.04 22.16
C ARG A 356 0.77 0.26 21.28
N HIS A 357 -0.23 0.85 20.65
CA HIS A 357 -1.05 2.06 20.88
C HIS A 357 -2.32 1.87 20.02
N GLU A 358 -3.46 2.37 20.49
CA GLU A 358 -4.54 2.82 19.61
C GLU A 358 -3.89 3.82 18.63
N CYS A 359 -3.49 3.38 17.44
CA CYS A 359 -3.15 4.33 16.38
C CYS A 359 -4.44 5.07 16.08
N GLU A 360 -4.58 6.25 16.66
CA GLU A 360 -5.78 7.08 16.58
C GLU A 360 -5.99 7.48 15.12
N GLY A 361 -6.59 6.59 14.34
CA GLY A 361 -6.98 6.85 12.98
C GLY A 361 -8.08 7.91 13.02
N ASN A 362 -7.76 9.12 12.59
CA ASN A 362 -8.74 10.20 12.51
C ASN A 362 -9.78 9.87 11.42
N SER A 363 -10.90 9.32 11.87
CA SER A 363 -12.11 9.24 11.08
C SER A 363 -12.67 10.66 10.92
N HIS A 364 -12.66 11.20 9.69
CA HIS A 364 -13.13 12.56 9.40
C HIS A 364 -14.66 12.65 9.29
N TYR A 365 -15.36 11.60 9.69
CA TYR A 365 -16.81 11.53 9.78
C TYR A 365 -17.38 12.17 11.05
N THR A 366 -16.55 12.65 11.98
CA THR A 366 -17.02 13.33 13.20
C THR A 366 -16.23 14.61 13.48
N ASN A 367 -16.91 15.65 13.98
CA ASN A 367 -16.30 16.91 14.43
C ASN A 367 -15.58 16.79 15.79
N THR A 368 -15.72 15.66 16.48
CA THR A 368 -14.98 15.28 17.66
C THR A 368 -13.73 14.53 17.20
N VAL A 369 -12.56 14.82 17.79
CA VAL A 369 -11.31 14.07 17.58
C VAL A 369 -11.61 12.58 17.74
N ASN A 370 -11.66 11.84 16.63
CA ASN A 370 -12.12 10.47 16.61
C ASN A 370 -10.92 9.55 16.58
N THR A 371 -10.64 8.97 17.74
CA THR A 371 -9.48 8.11 17.98
C THR A 371 -9.73 6.65 17.63
N SER A 372 -10.73 6.35 16.78
CA SER A 372 -11.32 5.00 16.68
C SER A 372 -10.80 4.12 15.54
N GLY A 373 -9.61 4.34 15.00
CA GLY A 373 -8.98 3.44 14.02
C GLY A 373 -8.08 2.35 14.64
N TRP A 374 -7.94 1.20 13.98
CA TRP A 374 -6.94 0.16 14.30
C TRP A 374 -6.24 -0.36 13.05
N TYR A 375 -4.90 -0.35 13.06
CA TYR A 375 -4.10 -0.96 12.01
C TYR A 375 -3.81 -2.44 12.29
N TYR A 376 -3.67 -3.21 11.21
CA TYR A 376 -3.13 -4.56 11.25
C TYR A 376 -1.60 -4.52 11.34
N GLY A 377 -1.08 -4.94 12.48
CA GLY A 377 0.36 -4.97 12.74
C GLY A 377 0.89 -3.69 13.37
N ASN A 378 2.20 -3.67 13.65
CA ASN A 378 2.84 -2.62 14.41
C ASN A 378 4.03 -2.05 13.61
N GLN A 379 3.77 -1.10 12.70
CA GLN A 379 4.82 -0.39 11.97
C GLN A 379 5.06 0.98 12.61
N MET A 380 6.10 1.08 13.43
CA MET A 380 6.41 2.27 14.25
C MET A 380 7.66 3.01 13.75
N GLY A 381 7.75 3.24 12.44
CA GLY A 381 8.90 3.94 11.88
C GLY A 381 8.72 4.25 10.41
N GLU A 382 9.80 4.71 9.77
CA GLU A 382 9.84 5.02 8.34
C GLU A 382 10.14 3.78 7.48
N TRP A 383 10.21 2.57 8.04
CA TRP A 383 10.68 1.38 7.32
C TRP A 383 9.88 0.14 7.71
N ALA A 384 9.64 -0.73 6.73
CA ALA A 384 9.01 -2.02 6.99
C ALA A 384 9.99 -2.95 7.73
N ALA A 385 9.49 -3.71 8.71
CA ALA A 385 10.29 -4.63 9.53
C ALA A 385 10.75 -5.90 8.77
N SER A 386 11.79 -6.59 9.27
CA SER A 386 12.41 -7.78 8.62
C SER A 386 11.50 -8.99 8.42
N ASP A 387 10.39 -9.10 9.16
CA ASP A 387 9.45 -10.21 9.08
C ASP A 387 8.01 -9.73 8.80
N CYS A 388 7.88 -8.54 8.22
CA CYS A 388 6.59 -7.90 7.98
C CYS A 388 5.78 -8.65 6.90
N GLY A 389 4.45 -8.63 7.00
CA GLY A 389 3.60 -8.97 5.86
C GLY A 389 3.59 -7.87 4.78
N LEU A 390 2.73 -8.03 3.78
CA LEU A 390 2.43 -7.02 2.76
C LEU A 390 1.29 -6.10 3.20
N LEU A 391 0.40 -6.53 4.10
CA LEU A 391 -0.81 -5.79 4.49
C LEU A 391 -0.61 -4.87 5.72
N LEU A 392 0.56 -4.24 5.81
CA LEU A 392 1.04 -3.53 7.02
C LEU A 392 0.25 -2.29 7.43
N SER A 393 -0.58 -1.77 6.52
CA SER A 393 -1.37 -0.54 6.71
C SER A 393 -2.87 -0.80 6.58
N PHE A 394 -3.30 -2.04 6.83
CA PHE A 394 -4.72 -2.36 6.79
C PHE A 394 -5.40 -1.73 8.01
N LEU A 395 -6.27 -0.75 7.78
CA LEU A 395 -7.01 -0.01 8.79
C LEU A 395 -8.45 -0.50 8.87
N VAL A 396 -8.98 -0.60 10.08
CA VAL A 396 -10.43 -0.68 10.36
C VAL A 396 -10.80 0.44 11.32
N ALA A 397 -11.89 1.17 11.04
CA ALA A 397 -12.38 2.20 11.94
C ALA A 397 -13.90 2.37 11.88
N LYS A 398 -14.44 3.27 12.72
CA LYS A 398 -15.86 3.59 12.78
C LYS A 398 -16.19 4.82 11.93
N THR A 399 -17.39 4.84 11.37
CA THR A 399 -17.93 6.01 10.64
C THR A 399 -18.64 7.01 11.55
N ALA A 400 -18.95 6.66 12.79
CA ALA A 400 -19.59 7.54 13.78
C ALA A 400 -19.34 7.04 15.21
N ASP A 401 -19.67 7.84 16.22
CA ASP A 401 -19.47 7.45 17.63
C ASP A 401 -20.56 6.49 18.14
N ASN A 402 -21.81 6.66 17.69
CA ASN A 402 -22.97 5.87 18.10
C ASN A 402 -23.74 5.35 16.89
N GLN A 403 -24.23 4.11 16.95
CA GLN A 403 -24.92 3.42 15.82
C GLN A 403 -24.15 3.51 14.51
N TYR A 404 -22.88 3.10 14.54
CA TYR A 404 -21.95 3.33 13.44
C TYR A 404 -21.90 2.19 12.43
N ASN A 405 -21.56 2.55 11.21
CA ASN A 405 -20.92 1.61 10.30
C ASN A 405 -19.43 1.57 10.57
N THR A 406 -18.78 0.59 9.98
CA THR A 406 -17.33 0.46 10.05
C THR A 406 -16.78 0.60 8.66
N PHE A 407 -15.60 1.14 8.51
CA PHE A 407 -14.87 1.06 7.26
C PHE A 407 -13.58 0.28 7.41
N MET A 408 -13.10 -0.24 6.29
CA MET A 408 -11.75 -0.78 6.18
C MET A 408 -11.10 -0.34 4.88
N GLN A 409 -9.78 -0.25 4.90
CA GLN A 409 -8.97 0.07 3.73
C GLN A 409 -7.52 -0.33 3.98
N LEU A 410 -6.80 -0.65 2.90
CA LEU A 410 -5.35 -0.66 2.94
C LEU A 410 -4.89 0.76 2.63
N GLU A 411 -4.37 1.46 3.62
CA GLU A 411 -3.87 2.82 3.42
C GLU A 411 -2.45 2.82 2.86
N GLY A 412 -1.94 4.04 2.61
CA GLY A 412 -0.52 4.30 2.42
C GLY A 412 0.30 3.96 3.68
N TRP A 413 1.40 4.66 3.93
CA TRP A 413 2.18 4.47 5.14
C TRP A 413 1.33 4.81 6.39
N PRO A 414 1.34 3.99 7.45
CA PRO A 414 0.51 4.25 8.62
C PRO A 414 0.96 5.52 9.33
N ALA A 415 0.00 6.21 9.95
CA ALA A 415 0.31 7.35 10.80
C ALA A 415 0.95 6.86 12.11
N ASP A 416 2.21 7.18 12.35
CA ASP A 416 2.80 7.13 13.68
C ASP A 416 2.15 8.21 14.55
N ASN A 417 1.52 7.79 15.65
CA ASN A 417 1.07 8.66 16.70
C ASN A 417 1.97 8.48 17.93
N ASP A 418 3.27 8.79 17.81
CA ASP A 418 4.16 8.91 18.97
C ASP A 418 3.83 10.20 19.76
N TRP A 419 2.62 10.24 20.34
CA TRP A 419 2.17 11.25 21.30
C TRP A 419 2.93 11.17 22.64
N VAL A 420 3.75 10.14 22.84
CA VAL A 420 4.45 9.90 24.11
C VAL A 420 5.68 10.81 24.29
N PHE A 421 6.08 11.59 23.27
CA PHE A 421 7.19 12.54 23.39
C PHE A 421 6.91 13.91 22.76
N GLY A 422 5.98 14.67 23.36
CA GLY A 422 6.02 16.14 23.42
C GLY A 422 5.87 16.94 22.11
N GLU A 423 4.76 17.69 22.04
CA GLU A 423 4.49 18.83 21.16
C GLU A 423 4.47 18.58 19.63
N GLY A 424 3.31 18.05 19.19
CA GLY A 424 2.56 18.69 18.11
C GLY A 424 2.90 18.26 16.69
N SER A 425 2.46 17.07 16.27
CA SER A 425 2.08 16.78 14.88
C SER A 425 1.53 15.35 14.77
N LEU A 426 0.43 15.17 14.04
CA LEU A 426 -0.01 13.88 13.46
C LEU A 426 0.98 13.42 12.37
N SER A 427 2.28 13.37 12.67
CA SER A 427 3.35 13.08 11.70
C SER A 427 3.68 11.61 11.74
N GLY A 428 3.04 10.81 10.88
CA GLY A 428 3.50 9.47 10.53
C GLY A 428 4.80 9.42 9.74
N GLY A 429 5.74 10.31 10.09
CA GLY A 429 6.95 10.50 9.34
C GLY A 429 6.74 11.13 7.96
N ALA A 430 7.84 11.24 7.21
CA ALA A 430 7.89 11.74 5.85
C ALA A 430 7.09 10.85 4.89
N ARG A 431 7.05 9.52 5.10
CA ARG A 431 6.29 8.60 4.25
C ARG A 431 4.78 8.81 4.35
N HIS A 432 4.23 8.87 5.57
CA HIS A 432 2.80 9.15 5.75
C HIS A 432 2.44 10.55 5.22
N GLY A 433 3.27 11.55 5.51
CA GLY A 433 3.07 12.91 5.00
C GLY A 433 3.06 12.98 3.47
N GLY A 434 3.94 12.23 2.80
CA GLY A 434 3.99 12.11 1.34
C GLY A 434 2.72 11.47 0.77
N ASP A 435 2.28 10.36 1.33
CA ASP A 435 1.06 9.66 0.91
C ASP A 435 -0.17 10.52 1.11
N TYR A 436 -0.26 11.19 2.26
CA TYR A 436 -1.35 12.11 2.56
C TYR A 436 -1.36 13.32 1.62
N ALA A 437 -0.18 13.83 1.23
CA ALA A 437 -0.07 14.89 0.23
C ALA A 437 -0.53 14.43 -1.15
N ALA A 438 -0.13 13.23 -1.60
CA ALA A 438 -0.56 12.65 -2.86
C ALA A 438 -2.08 12.39 -2.88
N TYR A 439 -2.61 11.91 -1.76
CA TYR A 439 -4.04 11.72 -1.53
C TYR A 439 -4.81 13.04 -1.61
N LYS A 440 -4.33 14.12 -0.97
CA LYS A 440 -4.98 15.44 -1.03
C LYS A 440 -4.99 16.05 -2.43
N GLN A 441 -3.98 15.76 -3.25
CA GLN A 441 -3.90 16.29 -4.62
C GLN A 441 -4.73 15.48 -5.62
N SER A 442 -4.75 14.16 -5.49
CA SER A 442 -5.51 13.29 -6.40
C SER A 442 -6.96 13.07 -5.97
N LEU A 443 -7.25 13.15 -4.67
CA LEU A 443 -8.49 12.75 -4.00
C LEU A 443 -8.86 11.27 -4.15
N TRP A 444 -7.95 10.48 -4.72
CA TRP A 444 -8.07 9.03 -4.82
C TRP A 444 -7.58 8.43 -3.52
N ASN A 445 -8.18 7.31 -3.14
CA ASN A 445 -7.71 6.62 -1.97
C ASN A 445 -6.44 5.85 -2.32
N ILE A 446 -5.39 6.05 -1.52
CA ILE A 446 -4.06 5.54 -1.79
C ILE A 446 -3.77 4.40 -0.82
N SER A 447 -3.27 3.30 -1.36
CA SER A 447 -2.63 2.23 -0.61
C SER A 447 -1.12 2.26 -0.77
N THR A 448 -0.45 1.34 -0.08
CA THR A 448 0.96 1.02 -0.33
C THR A 448 1.23 0.62 -1.80
N PHE A 449 0.33 -0.14 -2.44
CA PHE A 449 0.61 -0.79 -3.74
C PHE A 449 -0.04 -0.11 -4.95
N GLY A 450 -1.00 0.78 -4.73
CA GLY A 450 -1.76 1.41 -5.80
C GLY A 450 -2.66 2.53 -5.31
N ALA A 451 -3.40 3.11 -6.24
CA ALA A 451 -4.44 4.10 -5.94
C ALA A 451 -5.75 3.75 -6.64
N ALA A 452 -6.86 3.94 -5.94
CA ALA A 452 -8.20 3.66 -6.43
C ALA A 452 -9.07 4.91 -6.39
N PRO A 453 -9.93 5.15 -7.40
CA PRO A 453 -10.87 6.26 -7.39
C PRO A 453 -12.02 6.04 -6.40
N TYR A 454 -12.11 4.86 -5.77
CA TYR A 454 -13.11 4.48 -4.79
C TYR A 454 -12.80 5.09 -3.42
N SER A 455 -13.19 6.36 -3.27
CA SER A 455 -12.88 7.23 -2.14
C SER A 455 -14.17 7.88 -1.65
N GLU A 456 -14.33 7.99 -0.34
CA GLU A 456 -15.48 8.67 0.26
C GLU A 456 -15.58 10.14 -0.18
N LYS A 457 -14.44 10.83 -0.32
CA LYS A 457 -14.36 12.25 -0.76
C LYS A 457 -14.86 12.48 -2.16
N ARG A 458 -15.01 11.39 -2.91
CA ARG A 458 -15.51 11.33 -4.27
C ARG A 458 -16.92 10.71 -4.30
N GLY A 459 -17.54 10.40 -3.16
CA GLY A 459 -18.84 9.72 -3.17
C GLY A 459 -18.78 8.36 -3.88
N THR A 460 -17.60 7.75 -3.96
CA THR A 460 -17.35 6.47 -4.65
C THR A 460 -16.93 5.40 -3.64
N THR A 461 -17.44 5.49 -2.40
CA THR A 461 -17.33 4.43 -1.39
C THR A 461 -17.84 3.09 -1.93
N ILE A 462 -17.10 2.00 -1.68
CA ILE A 462 -17.59 0.64 -1.88
C ILE A 462 -18.34 0.20 -0.63
N PHE A 463 -19.49 -0.46 -0.79
CA PHE A 463 -20.22 -0.99 0.35
C PHE A 463 -20.06 -2.50 0.48
N LEU A 464 -19.90 -2.97 1.72
CA LEU A 464 -20.06 -4.36 2.11
C LEU A 464 -21.34 -4.46 2.93
N ALA A 465 -22.32 -5.21 2.45
CA ALA A 465 -23.60 -5.31 3.14
C ALA A 465 -24.27 -6.66 2.87
N PRO A 466 -25.19 -7.12 3.74
CA PRO A 466 -26.09 -8.22 3.41
C PRO A 466 -26.88 -7.91 2.13
N ALA A 467 -27.27 -8.95 1.38
CA ALA A 467 -28.01 -8.78 0.12
C ALA A 467 -29.38 -8.08 0.27
N SER A 468 -29.92 -8.02 1.49
CA SER A 468 -31.14 -7.29 1.82
C SER A 468 -30.97 -5.77 1.83
N TRP A 469 -29.72 -5.28 1.93
CA TRP A 469 -29.39 -3.87 1.85
C TRP A 469 -28.84 -3.53 0.47
N VAL A 470 -29.39 -2.52 -0.19
CA VAL A 470 -29.06 -2.18 -1.58
C VAL A 470 -28.83 -0.68 -1.71
N PRO A 471 -27.60 -0.25 -2.05
CA PRO A 471 -27.28 1.17 -2.11
C PRO A 471 -28.00 1.83 -3.28
N THR A 472 -28.50 3.05 -3.04
CA THR A 472 -29.15 3.91 -4.01
C THR A 472 -28.44 5.26 -4.06
N ILE A 473 -28.33 5.86 -5.25
CA ILE A 473 -27.74 7.19 -5.40
C ILE A 473 -28.83 8.27 -5.25
N TYR A 474 -28.46 9.41 -4.67
CA TYR A 474 -29.37 10.54 -4.50
C TYR A 474 -28.74 11.86 -4.96
N SER A 475 -29.57 12.79 -5.42
CA SER A 475 -29.15 14.02 -6.10
C SER A 475 -28.37 15.00 -5.21
N ASN A 476 -28.61 14.97 -3.91
CA ASN A 476 -28.05 15.96 -2.99
C ASN A 476 -26.82 15.45 -2.25
N THR A 477 -26.71 14.14 -2.05
CA THR A 477 -25.57 13.49 -1.39
C THR A 477 -24.54 12.94 -2.38
N TYR A 478 -24.90 12.77 -3.66
CA TYR A 478 -24.05 12.23 -4.72
C TYR A 478 -23.52 10.80 -4.48
N MET A 479 -23.97 10.16 -3.41
CA MET A 479 -23.73 8.76 -3.03
C MET A 479 -24.88 8.28 -2.13
N MET A 480 -24.91 7.00 -1.78
CA MET A 480 -25.84 6.47 -0.77
C MET A 480 -25.52 7.08 0.60
N PRO A 481 -26.47 7.78 1.26
CA PRO A 481 -26.30 8.19 2.64
C PRO A 481 -26.30 6.97 3.56
N TYR A 482 -25.44 7.02 4.57
CA TYR A 482 -25.31 6.00 5.61
C TYR A 482 -24.90 6.67 6.92
N VAL A 483 -25.06 5.99 8.06
CA VAL A 483 -24.67 6.60 9.35
C VAL A 483 -23.19 7.01 9.36
N GLY A 484 -22.94 8.30 9.57
CA GLY A 484 -21.64 8.97 9.43
C GLY A 484 -21.56 9.91 8.21
N ALA A 485 -22.36 9.68 7.17
CA ALA A 485 -22.38 10.45 5.93
C ALA A 485 -23.81 10.68 5.39
N GLU A 486 -24.75 10.91 6.30
CA GLU A 486 -26.18 11.18 6.01
C GLU A 486 -26.38 12.49 5.23
N THR A 487 -25.53 13.48 5.50
CA THR A 487 -25.47 14.77 4.79
C THR A 487 -24.13 14.91 4.05
N PRO A 488 -24.08 15.71 2.96
CA PRO A 488 -22.82 16.08 2.31
C PRO A 488 -21.85 16.66 3.34
N GLN A 489 -20.68 16.04 3.46
CA GLN A 489 -19.64 16.51 4.36
C GLN A 489 -18.79 17.58 3.67
N SER A 490 -18.16 18.47 4.43
CA SER A 490 -17.35 19.56 3.86
C SER A 490 -16.13 19.08 3.07
N TRP A 491 -15.72 17.83 3.26
CA TRP A 491 -14.65 17.18 2.54
C TRP A 491 -15.10 16.48 1.26
N LEU A 492 -16.41 16.40 0.99
CA LEU A 492 -16.94 15.81 -0.24
C LEU A 492 -16.75 16.81 -1.39
N GLU A 493 -16.03 16.39 -2.42
CA GLU A 493 -15.66 17.24 -3.55
C GLU A 493 -16.76 17.24 -4.62
N THR A 494 -17.88 17.92 -4.32
CA THR A 494 -19.09 17.94 -5.16
C THR A 494 -18.86 18.53 -6.56
N ALA A 495 -17.73 19.22 -6.79
CA ALA A 495 -17.35 19.70 -8.12
C ALA A 495 -16.84 18.56 -9.05
N LEU A 496 -16.35 17.47 -8.47
CA LEU A 496 -15.74 16.34 -9.19
C LEU A 496 -16.70 15.14 -9.34
N VAL A 497 -17.84 15.16 -8.66
CA VAL A 497 -18.91 14.16 -8.80
C VAL A 497 -20.18 14.80 -9.35
N SER A 498 -20.89 14.07 -10.19
CA SER A 498 -22.28 14.33 -10.53
C SER A 498 -23.10 13.04 -10.48
N VAL A 499 -24.41 13.16 -10.58
CA VAL A 499 -25.33 12.03 -10.79
C VAL A 499 -26.21 12.31 -12.01
N PRO A 500 -26.83 11.29 -12.64
CA PRO A 500 -27.77 11.49 -13.74
C PRO A 500 -28.91 12.44 -13.40
N SER A 501 -29.38 13.19 -14.39
CA SER A 501 -30.60 13.98 -14.26
C SER A 501 -31.77 13.07 -13.92
N GLY A 502 -32.65 13.51 -13.01
CA GLY A 502 -33.77 12.71 -12.53
C GLY A 502 -33.43 11.71 -11.41
N THR A 503 -32.18 11.65 -10.95
CA THR A 503 -31.83 10.96 -9.69
C THR A 503 -32.68 11.55 -8.55
N PRO A 504 -33.33 10.72 -7.72
CA PRO A 504 -34.22 11.22 -6.66
C PRO A 504 -33.45 12.03 -5.61
N SER A 505 -34.15 12.97 -4.96
CA SER A 505 -33.63 13.64 -3.77
C SER A 505 -33.53 12.67 -2.60
N THR A 506 -32.55 12.91 -1.72
CA THR A 506 -32.39 12.13 -0.49
C THR A 506 -33.68 12.18 0.34
N PRO A 507 -34.27 11.03 0.71
CA PRO A 507 -35.46 10.99 1.55
C PRO A 507 -35.19 11.62 2.92
N SER A 508 -36.21 12.26 3.49
CA SER A 508 -36.08 12.96 4.78
C SER A 508 -35.72 12.05 5.96
N GLN A 509 -35.94 10.74 5.85
CA GLN A 509 -35.56 9.79 6.91
C GLN A 509 -34.04 9.66 7.11
N TYR A 510 -33.23 10.12 6.15
CA TYR A 510 -31.78 10.21 6.27
C TYR A 510 -31.31 11.57 6.81
N GLY A 511 -32.21 12.49 7.20
CA GLY A 511 -31.90 13.88 7.53
C GLY A 511 -32.25 14.30 8.95
#